data_AF-A0A8J6MGP6-F1
#
_entry.id   AF-A0A8J6MGP6-F1
#
_cell.length_a   1.000
_cell.length_b   1.000
_cell.length_c   1.000
_cell.angle_alpha   90.00
_cell.angle_beta   90.00
_cell.angle_gamma   90.00
#
_symmetry.space_group_name_H-M   'P 1'
#
loop_
_entity.id
_entity.type
_entity.pdbx_description
1 polymer ?
#
loop_
_entity_poly.entity_id
_entity_poly.type
_entity_poly.pdbx_seq_one_letter_code
_entity_poly.pdbx_strand_id
1 'polypeptide(L)'
;MTFDELKEKAHALPLKPGVYIMQDKQNTVIYVGKAKALKNRVSQYFADLASHTEKTRAMVSQIDHFDVIVADSEFEALVLESSLIKRHQPHYNILLKDDKGYPYIRLTVNEDYPRFSLANRVAEDGARYFGPYGSRGSTQGIIDALRVALKLPSCSRKFPRDVGRERPCLNYHMGQCDGYCRPGMPQERYREAIDQAVRLLEGKFQEVGEELEAEMARAAEELRFEKAAELRDRYRAIELLGKRQKVMAGSLSDTDVVGFHRGTAKSCFVVLHYVDGELAAKDWDLMETPMEEERSDVVSALVREYYGGRGNLPRQILLPCEIDDEVPLTRMLSESAGRRVNIVTPQRGAKVDLIRLANKNAAEEVERWTTKEERTSKLLELLARMLNLEKPPMRMESYDISNQGSDDIVASMVVYQNARPLKRDYRRFKLKDMDAPDDYASMEQVLTRRFRRYLDGDEKFKDLPDLLLIDGGVNHANVAVRVLEELNLRIPVFGMVKDDRHRTRALVTPDGREIGIQANQAIFSLIGQIQEETHRFAIEFHRQQQNQRVKGSVLDKISGVGDKRRADLLKHFKSVKNIKAAPLTELEEVVDKRTARAVYAYFSENKT
;
A
#
# COMPACT_ATOMS: atom_id res chain seq x y z
N MET A 1 -29.74 -12.57 -5.84
CA MET A 1 -28.73 -13.64 -5.62
C MET A 1 -29.31 -14.73 -4.71
N THR A 2 -28.78 -15.96 -4.68
CA THR A 2 -29.19 -16.98 -3.70
C THR A 2 -28.58 -16.69 -2.31
N PHE A 3 -29.14 -17.28 -1.25
CA PHE A 3 -28.64 -17.05 0.12
C PHE A 3 -27.18 -17.50 0.29
N ASP A 4 -26.82 -18.63 -0.32
CA ASP A 4 -25.44 -19.17 -0.28
C ASP A 4 -24.47 -18.28 -1.06
N GLU A 5 -24.88 -17.74 -2.21
CA GLU A 5 -24.10 -16.76 -2.98
C GLU A 5 -23.85 -15.46 -2.19
N LEU A 6 -24.87 -14.97 -1.47
CA LEU A 6 -24.72 -13.78 -0.61
C LEU A 6 -23.74 -14.03 0.54
N LYS A 7 -23.81 -15.22 1.14
CA LYS A 7 -22.90 -15.65 2.21
C LYS A 7 -21.46 -15.75 1.73
N GLU A 8 -21.24 -16.36 0.56
CA GLU A 8 -19.91 -16.44 -0.05
C GLU A 8 -19.38 -15.04 -0.40
N LYS A 9 -20.23 -14.20 -1.02
CA LYS A 9 -19.92 -12.78 -1.33
C LYS A 9 -19.54 -12.01 -0.07
N ALA A 10 -20.17 -12.28 1.08
CA ALA A 10 -19.86 -11.65 2.37
C ALA A 10 -18.52 -12.11 2.97
N HIS A 11 -18.19 -13.39 2.84
CA HIS A 11 -16.91 -13.94 3.31
C HIS A 11 -15.70 -13.51 2.46
N ALA A 12 -15.93 -13.13 1.20
CA ALA A 12 -14.92 -12.58 0.30
C ALA A 12 -14.58 -11.09 0.57
N LEU A 13 -15.32 -10.40 1.45
CA LEU A 13 -15.07 -8.99 1.77
C LEU A 13 -13.74 -8.77 2.50
N PRO A 14 -13.16 -7.55 2.42
CA PRO A 14 -11.91 -7.22 3.11
C PRO A 14 -12.12 -6.99 4.62
N LEU A 15 -11.05 -7.17 5.40
CA LEU A 15 -10.95 -6.77 6.81
C LEU A 15 -10.61 -5.28 6.94
N LYS A 16 -11.32 -4.43 6.21
CA LYS A 16 -11.13 -2.97 6.19
C LYS A 16 -12.39 -2.24 6.65
N PRO A 17 -12.27 -0.99 7.13
CA PRO A 17 -13.42 -0.14 7.41
C PRO A 17 -14.22 0.17 6.14
N GLY A 18 -15.52 0.36 6.27
CA GLY A 18 -16.37 0.75 5.14
C GLY A 18 -17.85 0.73 5.46
N VAL A 19 -18.65 1.05 4.45
CA VAL A 19 -20.12 1.03 4.50
C VAL A 19 -20.62 -0.10 3.62
N TYR A 20 -21.66 -0.80 4.07
CA TYR A 20 -22.38 -1.78 3.27
C TYR A 20 -23.83 -1.32 3.08
N ILE A 21 -24.34 -1.52 1.87
CA ILE A 21 -25.66 -1.08 1.40
C ILE A 21 -26.39 -2.35 0.97
N MET A 22 -27.54 -2.64 1.58
CA MET A 22 -28.35 -3.81 1.29
C MET A 22 -29.58 -3.37 0.50
N GLN A 23 -29.88 -4.11 -0.58
CA GLN A 23 -30.94 -3.78 -1.52
C GLN A 23 -31.88 -4.96 -1.77
N ASP A 24 -33.13 -4.64 -2.07
CA ASP A 24 -34.15 -5.61 -2.48
C ASP A 24 -34.08 -5.91 -3.99
N LYS A 25 -35.00 -6.76 -4.46
CA LYS A 25 -35.11 -7.16 -5.88
C LYS A 25 -35.44 -5.99 -6.82
N GLN A 26 -35.92 -4.87 -6.30
CA GLN A 26 -36.27 -3.67 -7.05
C GLN A 26 -35.12 -2.64 -7.00
N ASN A 27 -33.94 -3.01 -6.49
CA ASN A 27 -32.79 -2.14 -6.23
C ASN A 27 -33.05 -1.04 -5.18
N THR A 28 -34.11 -1.18 -4.37
CA THR A 28 -34.41 -0.22 -3.30
C THR A 28 -33.45 -0.45 -2.15
N VAL A 29 -32.82 0.61 -1.64
CA VAL A 29 -31.93 0.52 -0.47
C VAL A 29 -32.77 0.29 0.77
N ILE A 30 -32.70 -0.92 1.33
CA ILE A 30 -33.50 -1.34 2.49
C ILE A 30 -32.72 -1.21 3.80
N TYR A 31 -31.39 -1.25 3.76
CA TYR A 31 -30.51 -1.04 4.92
C TYR A 31 -29.13 -0.51 4.51
N VAL A 32 -28.57 0.39 5.33
CA VAL A 32 -27.18 0.87 5.22
C VAL A 32 -26.51 0.69 6.57
N GLY A 33 -25.29 0.17 6.60
CA GLY A 33 -24.54 0.04 7.85
C GLY A 33 -23.04 0.24 7.68
N LYS A 34 -22.37 0.68 8.74
CA LYS A 34 -20.90 0.76 8.80
C LYS A 34 -20.27 -0.46 9.43
N ALA A 35 -19.02 -0.71 9.07
CA ALA A 35 -18.19 -1.75 9.67
C ALA A 35 -16.77 -1.23 9.93
N LYS A 36 -16.20 -1.61 11.07
CA LYS A 36 -14.73 -1.53 11.29
C LYS A 36 -13.98 -2.53 10.39
N ALA A 37 -14.59 -3.68 10.18
CA ALA A 37 -14.10 -4.72 9.28
C ALA A 37 -15.31 -5.28 8.51
N LEU A 38 -15.41 -4.93 7.21
CA LEU A 38 -16.53 -5.30 6.34
C LEU A 38 -16.81 -6.81 6.36
N LYS A 39 -15.76 -7.63 6.21
CA LYS A 39 -15.87 -9.10 6.28
C LYS A 39 -16.63 -9.58 7.52
N ASN A 40 -16.17 -9.19 8.70
CA ASN A 40 -16.74 -9.67 9.95
C ASN A 40 -18.18 -9.22 10.12
N ARG A 41 -18.47 -7.96 9.77
CA ARG A 41 -19.79 -7.38 10.01
C ARG A 41 -20.84 -7.89 9.03
N VAL A 42 -20.51 -7.98 7.75
CA VAL A 42 -21.48 -8.41 6.72
C VAL A 42 -21.69 -9.92 6.78
N SER A 43 -20.62 -10.71 7.03
CA SER A 43 -20.75 -12.17 7.19
C SER A 43 -21.68 -12.55 8.35
N GLN A 44 -21.82 -11.70 9.38
CA GLN A 44 -22.72 -11.96 10.50
C GLN A 44 -24.18 -12.06 10.06
N TYR A 45 -24.64 -11.31 9.05
CA TYR A 45 -26.04 -11.33 8.60
C TYR A 45 -26.43 -12.62 7.86
N PHE A 46 -25.44 -13.33 7.33
CA PHE A 46 -25.61 -14.58 6.59
C PHE A 46 -25.06 -15.80 7.35
N ALA A 47 -24.79 -15.61 8.66
CA ALA A 47 -24.50 -16.69 9.60
C ALA A 47 -25.81 -17.32 10.10
N ASP A 48 -25.76 -18.12 11.17
CA ASP A 48 -26.92 -18.85 11.69
C ASP A 48 -28.14 -17.93 11.93
N LEU A 49 -29.14 -18.03 11.05
CA LEU A 49 -30.38 -17.25 11.07
C LEU A 49 -31.13 -17.43 12.40
N ALA A 50 -30.97 -18.56 13.11
CA ALA A 50 -31.62 -18.80 14.40
C ALA A 50 -31.12 -17.86 15.51
N SER A 51 -29.91 -17.30 15.34
CA SER A 51 -29.30 -16.35 16.29
C SER A 51 -29.71 -14.89 16.08
N HIS A 52 -30.47 -14.59 15.01
CA HIS A 52 -30.87 -13.24 14.64
C HIS A 52 -32.21 -12.83 15.24
N THR A 53 -32.35 -11.53 15.52
CA THR A 53 -33.65 -10.95 15.92
C THR A 53 -34.67 -11.10 14.78
N GLU A 54 -35.96 -11.11 15.13
CA GLU A 54 -37.05 -11.21 14.14
C GLU A 54 -36.97 -10.12 13.06
N LYS A 55 -36.64 -8.88 13.47
CA LYS A 55 -36.37 -7.76 12.55
C LYS A 55 -35.20 -8.05 11.60
N THR A 56 -34.08 -8.53 12.13
CA THR A 56 -32.90 -8.85 11.32
C THR A 56 -33.18 -9.98 10.33
N ARG A 57 -33.93 -11.02 10.74
CA ARG A 57 -34.34 -12.11 9.85
C ARG A 57 -35.25 -11.62 8.72
N ALA A 58 -36.23 -10.76 9.03
CA ALA A 58 -37.12 -10.16 8.04
C ALA A 58 -36.38 -9.24 7.06
N MET A 59 -35.38 -8.50 7.54
CA MET A 59 -34.51 -7.70 6.67
C MET A 59 -33.68 -8.61 5.74
N VAL A 60 -33.01 -9.62 6.30
CA VAL A 60 -32.13 -10.53 5.54
C VAL A 60 -32.89 -11.30 4.48
N SER A 61 -34.15 -11.70 4.72
CA SER A 61 -34.97 -12.39 3.71
C SER A 61 -35.38 -11.52 2.52
N GLN A 62 -35.26 -10.19 2.64
CA GLN A 62 -35.55 -9.24 1.56
C GLN A 62 -34.30 -8.80 0.80
N ILE A 63 -33.10 -9.15 1.26
CA ILE A 63 -31.85 -8.82 0.56
C ILE A 63 -31.77 -9.65 -0.70
N ASP A 64 -31.73 -8.98 -1.85
CA ASP A 64 -31.40 -9.62 -3.13
C ASP A 64 -29.89 -9.54 -3.41
N HIS A 65 -29.29 -8.38 -3.11
CA HIS A 65 -27.85 -8.13 -3.20
C HIS A 65 -27.43 -7.03 -2.22
N PHE A 66 -26.12 -6.90 -2.02
CA PHE A 66 -25.53 -5.81 -1.25
C PHE A 66 -24.25 -5.33 -1.91
N ASP A 67 -23.95 -4.06 -1.69
CA ASP A 67 -22.72 -3.40 -2.11
C ASP A 67 -21.93 -2.92 -0.90
N VAL A 68 -20.63 -2.68 -1.13
CA VAL A 68 -19.72 -2.16 -0.12
C VAL A 68 -18.88 -1.02 -0.68
N ILE A 69 -18.62 -0.02 0.16
CA ILE A 69 -17.70 1.07 -0.10
C ILE A 69 -16.61 1.00 0.96
N VAL A 70 -15.38 0.74 0.51
CA VAL A 70 -14.21 0.68 1.40
C VAL A 70 -13.77 2.10 1.73
N ALA A 71 -13.61 2.38 3.02
CA ALA A 71 -13.13 3.67 3.53
C ALA A 71 -11.70 3.54 4.10
N ASP A 72 -10.97 4.64 4.17
CA ASP A 72 -9.63 4.70 4.74
C ASP A 72 -9.64 4.66 6.27
N SER A 73 -10.77 5.01 6.89
CA SER A 73 -10.93 4.99 8.35
C SER A 73 -12.36 4.63 8.79
N GLU A 74 -12.50 4.19 10.04
CA GLU A 74 -13.83 3.99 10.65
C GLU A 74 -14.63 5.30 10.71
N PHE A 75 -13.95 6.44 10.85
CA PHE A 75 -14.61 7.75 10.86
C PHE A 75 -15.22 8.08 9.49
N GLU A 76 -14.47 7.86 8.42
CA GLU A 76 -14.97 8.07 7.06
C GLU A 76 -16.13 7.12 6.74
N ALA A 77 -16.04 5.84 7.15
CA ALA A 77 -17.15 4.91 7.04
C ALA A 77 -18.40 5.38 7.83
N LEU A 78 -18.22 5.99 9.00
CA LEU A 78 -19.31 6.56 9.80
C LEU A 78 -19.96 7.78 9.12
N VAL A 79 -19.15 8.69 8.56
CA VAL A 79 -19.66 9.86 7.82
C VAL A 79 -20.43 9.40 6.59
N LEU A 80 -19.85 8.48 5.81
CA LEU A 80 -20.47 7.94 4.61
C LEU A 80 -21.78 7.19 4.92
N GLU A 81 -21.83 6.40 5.99
CA GLU A 81 -23.05 5.73 6.46
C GLU A 81 -24.15 6.77 6.77
N SER A 82 -23.81 7.82 7.53
CA SER A 82 -24.74 8.87 7.91
C SER A 82 -25.33 9.60 6.69
N SER A 83 -24.49 9.96 5.71
CA SER A 83 -24.94 10.58 4.46
C SER A 83 -25.84 9.64 3.65
N LEU A 84 -25.47 8.36 3.51
CA LEU A 84 -26.27 7.36 2.78
C LEU A 84 -27.61 7.06 3.46
N ILE A 85 -27.66 6.97 4.80
CA ILE A 85 -28.93 6.83 5.54
C ILE A 85 -29.81 8.07 5.33
N LYS A 86 -29.25 9.28 5.39
CA LYS A 86 -30.01 10.52 5.16
C LYS A 86 -30.60 10.57 3.75
N ARG A 87 -29.80 10.18 2.75
CA ARG A 87 -30.19 10.18 1.34
C ARG A 87 -31.26 9.14 1.02
N HIS A 88 -31.08 7.91 1.47
CA HIS A 88 -31.93 6.78 1.06
C HIS A 88 -33.11 6.54 2.00
N GLN A 89 -33.08 7.06 3.23
CA GLN A 89 -34.07 6.80 4.29
C GLN A 89 -34.50 5.31 4.37
N PRO A 90 -33.54 4.36 4.42
CA PRO A 90 -33.83 2.93 4.34
C PRO A 90 -34.76 2.46 5.46
N HIS A 91 -35.77 1.67 5.10
CA HIS A 91 -36.84 1.26 6.02
C HIS A 91 -36.35 0.48 7.25
N TYR A 92 -35.32 -0.37 7.12
CA TYR A 92 -34.82 -1.17 8.25
C TYR A 92 -33.81 -0.44 9.14
N ASN A 93 -33.23 0.68 8.70
CA ASN A 93 -32.41 1.50 9.58
C ASN A 93 -33.30 2.09 10.67
N ILE A 94 -33.06 1.66 11.91
CA ILE A 94 -33.56 2.43 13.05
C ILE A 94 -32.89 3.79 12.93
N LEU A 95 -33.66 4.87 12.79
CA LEU A 95 -33.20 6.21 13.07
C LEU A 95 -32.66 6.19 14.51
N LEU A 96 -31.37 5.90 14.65
CA LEU A 96 -30.71 5.77 15.94
C LEU A 96 -30.79 7.14 16.61
N LYS A 97 -31.64 7.21 17.62
CA LYS A 97 -31.77 8.32 18.58
C LYS A 97 -30.65 8.33 19.65
N ASP A 98 -29.55 7.59 19.46
CA ASP A 98 -28.38 7.58 20.37
C ASP A 98 -27.20 8.32 19.72
N ASP A 99 -26.98 9.63 19.95
CA ASP A 99 -26.62 10.39 21.17
C ASP A 99 -25.13 10.30 21.59
N LYS A 100 -24.24 9.87 20.68
CA LYS A 100 -22.85 10.36 20.65
C LYS A 100 -22.71 11.40 19.55
N GLY A 101 -23.36 12.55 19.77
CA GLY A 101 -23.38 13.60 18.77
C GLY A 101 -21.98 14.04 18.34
N TYR A 102 -21.86 14.39 17.07
CA TYR A 102 -20.62 14.79 16.44
C TYR A 102 -20.11 16.12 16.99
N PRO A 103 -18.79 16.36 17.07
CA PRO A 103 -18.29 17.64 17.52
C PRO A 103 -18.54 18.70 16.44
N TYR A 104 -19.36 19.67 16.79
CA TYR A 104 -19.61 20.92 16.08
C TYR A 104 -18.80 22.04 16.73
N ILE A 105 -18.43 23.02 15.92
CA ILE A 105 -17.99 24.33 16.40
C ILE A 105 -19.25 25.18 16.56
N ARG A 106 -19.57 25.57 17.80
CA ARG A 106 -20.69 26.45 18.14
C ARG A 106 -20.17 27.88 18.31
N LEU A 107 -20.89 28.87 17.77
CA LEU A 107 -20.60 30.30 17.87
C LEU A 107 -21.78 31.04 18.51
N THR A 108 -21.53 31.75 19.62
CA THR A 108 -22.54 32.57 20.31
C THR A 108 -22.82 33.89 19.57
N VAL A 109 -23.63 33.87 18.52
CA VAL A 109 -23.92 35.06 17.71
C VAL A 109 -24.80 36.11 18.42
N ASN A 110 -25.47 35.75 19.51
CA ASN A 110 -26.35 36.64 20.28
C ASN A 110 -25.61 37.45 21.37
N GLU A 111 -24.29 37.34 21.45
CA GLU A 111 -23.46 38.06 22.42
C GLU A 111 -22.65 39.16 21.74
N ASP A 112 -22.34 40.23 22.49
CA ASP A 112 -21.48 41.31 22.01
C ASP A 112 -20.06 40.86 21.63
N TYR A 113 -19.60 39.78 22.26
CA TYR A 113 -18.31 39.14 21.99
C TYR A 113 -18.53 37.63 21.72
N PRO A 114 -18.92 37.25 20.49
CA PRO A 114 -19.19 35.86 20.12
C PRO A 114 -18.01 34.92 20.35
N ARG A 115 -18.25 33.72 20.87
CA ARG A 115 -17.21 32.74 21.19
C ARG A 115 -17.42 31.40 20.51
N PHE A 116 -16.31 30.84 20.03
CA PHE A 116 -16.23 29.46 19.59
C PHE A 116 -16.15 28.51 20.79
N SER A 117 -17.04 27.53 20.81
CA SER A 117 -17.02 26.41 21.74
C SER A 117 -17.30 25.09 21.00
N LEU A 118 -16.94 23.97 21.64
CA LEU A 118 -17.25 22.65 21.10
C LEU A 118 -18.64 22.23 21.60
N ALA A 119 -19.53 21.91 20.67
CA ALA A 119 -20.84 21.34 20.96
C ALA A 119 -20.94 19.92 20.41
N ASN A 120 -21.57 19.00 21.12
CA ASN A 120 -21.80 17.64 20.62
C ASN A 120 -23.06 17.55 19.75
N ARG A 121 -23.93 18.55 19.79
CA ARG A 121 -25.19 18.58 19.04
C ARG A 121 -25.51 20.02 18.64
N VAL A 122 -26.18 20.19 17.51
CA VAL A 122 -26.85 21.44 17.17
C VAL A 122 -28.04 21.59 18.12
N ALA A 123 -28.16 22.74 18.78
CA ALA A 123 -29.31 23.08 19.61
C ALA A 123 -30.06 24.27 19.00
N GLU A 124 -31.36 24.35 19.24
CA GLU A 124 -32.19 25.50 18.84
C GLU A 124 -32.01 26.67 19.84
N ASP A 125 -30.76 27.08 20.07
CA ASP A 125 -30.39 28.14 21.02
C ASP A 125 -30.02 29.47 20.32
N GLY A 126 -30.31 29.56 19.02
CA GLY A 126 -29.98 30.72 18.19
C GLY A 126 -28.48 30.90 17.95
N ALA A 127 -27.62 29.96 18.34
CA ALA A 127 -26.20 29.96 18.02
C ALA A 127 -25.96 29.45 16.59
N ARG A 128 -24.83 29.84 15.99
CA ARG A 128 -24.38 29.25 14.72
C ARG A 128 -23.56 27.99 14.98
N TYR A 129 -23.74 26.97 14.16
CA TYR A 129 -23.02 25.69 14.27
C TYR A 129 -22.31 25.37 12.95
N PHE A 130 -21.06 24.93 13.04
CA PHE A 130 -20.23 24.52 11.90
C PHE A 130 -19.72 23.10 12.13
N GLY A 131 -19.75 22.24 11.10
CA GLY A 131 -19.41 20.81 11.19
C GLY A 131 -20.52 19.91 10.62
N PRO A 132 -20.48 18.58 10.85
CA PRO A 132 -19.69 17.86 11.86
C PRO A 132 -18.21 17.65 11.51
N TYR A 133 -17.34 17.63 12.51
CA TYR A 133 -15.89 17.41 12.32
C TYR A 133 -15.40 16.05 12.87
N GLY A 134 -14.30 15.56 12.28
CA GLY A 134 -13.57 14.31 12.59
C GLY A 134 -13.66 13.79 14.03
N SER A 135 -12.92 14.45 14.90
CA SER A 135 -12.80 14.12 16.31
C SER A 135 -12.90 15.40 17.14
N ARG A 136 -13.15 15.26 18.45
CA ARG A 136 -13.11 16.43 19.36
C ARG A 136 -11.75 17.12 19.32
N GLY A 137 -10.66 16.35 19.19
CA GLY A 137 -9.30 16.86 19.06
C GLY A 137 -9.09 17.65 17.77
N SER A 138 -9.58 17.16 16.62
CA SER A 138 -9.48 17.90 15.35
C SER A 138 -10.37 19.15 15.37
N THR A 139 -11.55 19.08 15.97
CA THR A 139 -12.47 20.21 16.12
C THR A 139 -11.86 21.30 16.98
N GLN A 140 -11.27 20.91 18.11
CA GLN A 140 -10.55 21.83 18.99
C GLN A 140 -9.32 22.42 18.27
N GLY A 141 -8.60 21.61 17.49
CA GLY A 141 -7.49 22.07 16.66
C GLY A 141 -7.89 23.11 15.61
N ILE A 142 -9.08 23.02 15.02
CA ILE A 142 -9.63 24.05 14.10
C ILE A 142 -9.92 25.33 14.88
N ILE A 143 -10.57 25.24 16.05
CA ILE A 143 -10.85 26.40 16.91
C ILE A 143 -9.55 27.11 17.31
N ASP A 144 -8.52 26.33 17.70
CA ASP A 144 -7.24 26.90 18.13
C ASP A 144 -6.47 27.52 16.96
N ALA A 145 -6.54 26.92 15.77
CA ALA A 145 -5.95 27.50 14.57
C ALA A 145 -6.65 28.80 14.15
N LEU A 146 -7.99 28.88 14.22
CA LEU A 146 -8.73 30.12 14.01
C LEU A 146 -8.34 31.20 15.02
N ARG A 147 -8.17 30.82 16.30
CA ARG A 147 -7.73 31.75 17.35
C ARG A 147 -6.36 32.34 17.05
N VAL A 148 -5.41 31.52 16.64
CA VAL A 148 -4.06 31.97 16.29
C VAL A 148 -4.08 32.84 15.04
N ALA A 149 -4.74 32.38 13.96
CA ALA A 149 -4.78 33.09 12.68
C ALA A 149 -5.44 34.47 12.82
N LEU A 150 -6.54 34.56 13.55
CA LEU A 150 -7.33 35.78 13.67
C LEU A 150 -7.06 36.54 14.98
N LYS A 151 -6.02 36.12 15.72
CA LYS A 151 -5.63 36.66 17.04
C LYS A 151 -6.80 36.81 18.03
N LEU A 152 -7.75 35.87 17.96
CA LEU A 152 -8.90 35.82 18.87
C LEU A 152 -8.45 35.32 20.25
N PRO A 153 -9.13 35.73 21.34
CA PRO A 153 -8.74 35.35 22.69
C PRO A 153 -8.96 33.85 22.95
N SER A 154 -7.92 33.19 23.46
CA SER A 154 -7.98 31.83 24.02
C SER A 154 -8.08 31.80 25.56
N CYS A 155 -8.06 32.97 26.21
CA CYS A 155 -8.12 33.08 27.67
C CYS A 155 -9.54 32.96 28.23
N SER A 156 -9.65 32.74 29.54
CA SER A 156 -10.93 32.60 30.25
C SER A 156 -11.65 33.92 30.54
N ARG A 157 -11.06 35.07 30.19
CA ARG A 157 -11.64 36.41 30.42
C ARG A 157 -12.96 36.57 29.69
N LYS A 158 -13.93 37.27 30.28
CA LYS A 158 -15.25 37.59 29.73
C LYS A 158 -15.32 39.06 29.34
N PHE A 159 -15.64 39.35 28.08
CA PHE A 159 -15.78 40.73 27.58
C PHE A 159 -17.27 41.07 27.45
N PRO A 160 -17.70 42.29 27.81
CA PRO A 160 -16.88 43.44 28.23
C PRO A 160 -16.46 43.45 29.72
N ARG A 161 -16.96 42.53 30.54
CA ARG A 161 -16.79 42.54 32.02
C ARG A 161 -15.34 42.68 32.51
N ASP A 162 -14.39 41.98 31.88
CA ASP A 162 -12.99 41.88 32.32
C ASP A 162 -12.04 42.83 31.54
N VAL A 163 -12.59 43.82 30.80
CA VAL A 163 -11.80 44.86 30.14
C VAL A 163 -11.19 45.79 31.19
N GLY A 164 -9.88 46.05 31.09
CA GLY A 164 -9.16 46.98 31.98
C GLY A 164 -8.90 46.50 33.41
N ARG A 165 -9.40 45.31 33.77
CA ARG A 165 -9.29 44.76 35.14
C ARG A 165 -7.87 44.30 35.50
N GLU A 166 -7.12 43.80 34.53
CA GLU A 166 -5.77 43.26 34.69
C GLU A 166 -4.88 43.63 33.52
N ARG A 167 -3.57 43.51 33.70
CA ARG A 167 -2.58 43.65 32.61
C ARG A 167 -2.84 42.60 31.51
N PRO A 168 -2.47 42.90 30.24
CA PRO A 168 -2.55 41.93 29.15
C PRO A 168 -1.78 40.64 29.48
N CYS A 169 -2.33 39.51 29.04
CA CYS A 169 -1.73 38.19 29.27
C CYS A 169 -0.57 37.90 28.31
N LEU A 170 0.16 36.81 28.57
CA LEU A 170 1.29 36.36 27.74
C LEU A 170 0.91 36.21 26.26
N ASN A 171 -0.30 35.73 25.93
CA ASN A 171 -0.73 35.55 24.54
C ASN A 171 -0.75 36.88 23.76
N TYR A 172 -1.02 38.01 24.43
CA TYR A 172 -0.90 39.33 23.81
C TYR A 172 0.57 39.69 23.56
N HIS A 173 1.44 39.49 24.56
CA HIS A 173 2.87 39.79 24.45
C HIS A 173 3.59 38.90 23.43
N MET A 174 3.09 37.68 23.19
CA MET A 174 3.56 36.77 22.14
C MET A 174 2.94 37.04 20.75
N GLY A 175 2.05 38.04 20.63
CA GLY A 175 1.39 38.36 19.36
C GLY A 175 0.29 37.39 18.93
N GLN A 176 -0.16 36.48 19.79
CA GLN A 176 -1.23 35.50 19.52
C GLN A 176 -2.65 36.04 19.79
N CYS A 177 -2.77 37.22 20.39
CA CYS A 177 -4.04 37.87 20.70
C CYS A 177 -3.90 39.39 20.55
N ASP A 178 -4.90 40.08 19.97
CA ASP A 178 -4.86 41.55 19.78
C ASP A 178 -5.15 42.34 21.08
N GLY A 179 -5.38 41.63 22.18
CA GLY A 179 -5.48 42.22 23.50
C GLY A 179 -6.82 42.91 23.74
N TYR A 180 -7.93 42.25 23.39
CA TYR A 180 -9.31 42.73 23.62
C TYR A 180 -9.67 43.02 25.08
N CYS A 181 -8.82 42.61 26.03
CA CYS A 181 -8.95 42.98 27.43
C CYS A 181 -8.44 44.38 27.78
N ARG A 182 -7.79 45.09 26.85
CA ARG A 182 -7.22 46.42 27.11
C ARG A 182 -8.31 47.49 27.08
N PRO A 183 -8.23 48.50 27.98
CA PRO A 183 -9.04 49.70 27.84
C PRO A 183 -8.84 50.32 26.46
N GLY A 184 -9.92 50.68 25.78
CA GLY A 184 -9.88 51.37 24.48
C GLY A 184 -9.75 50.47 23.24
N MET A 185 -9.76 49.13 23.37
CA MET A 185 -9.87 48.26 22.20
C MET A 185 -11.31 48.30 21.63
N PRO A 186 -11.52 48.69 20.35
CA PRO A 186 -12.86 48.77 19.75
C PRO A 186 -13.51 47.38 19.64
N GLN A 187 -14.82 47.29 19.88
CA GLN A 187 -15.58 46.04 19.75
C GLN A 187 -15.66 45.61 18.27
N GLU A 188 -15.65 46.57 17.35
CA GLU A 188 -15.73 46.37 15.91
C GLU A 188 -14.60 45.46 15.41
N ARG A 189 -13.38 45.66 15.91
CA ARG A 189 -12.21 44.82 15.62
C ARG A 189 -12.41 43.35 16.03
N TYR A 190 -13.17 43.10 17.10
CA TYR A 190 -13.50 41.74 17.52
C TYR A 190 -14.51 41.12 16.56
N ARG A 191 -15.54 41.89 16.16
CA ARG A 191 -16.56 41.44 15.21
C ARG A 191 -15.97 41.13 13.84
N GLU A 192 -15.08 41.99 13.32
CA GLU A 192 -14.36 41.75 12.06
C GLU A 192 -13.59 40.42 12.07
N ALA A 193 -12.88 40.13 13.17
CA ALA A 193 -12.15 38.88 13.33
C ALA A 193 -13.09 37.67 13.44
N ILE A 194 -14.25 37.81 14.09
CA ILE A 194 -15.27 36.75 14.13
C ILE A 194 -15.89 36.53 12.74
N ASP A 195 -16.19 37.58 11.99
CA ASP A 195 -16.77 37.46 10.65
C ASP A 195 -15.78 36.81 9.67
N GLN A 196 -14.49 37.13 9.78
CA GLN A 196 -13.43 36.40 9.07
C GLN A 196 -13.41 34.92 9.46
N ALA A 197 -13.54 34.58 10.75
CA ALA A 197 -13.60 33.19 11.21
C ALA A 197 -14.82 32.45 10.66
N VAL A 198 -15.99 33.11 10.60
CA VAL A 198 -17.21 32.57 10.01
C VAL A 198 -17.01 32.31 8.52
N ARG A 199 -16.46 33.26 7.76
CA ARG A 199 -16.17 33.10 6.33
C ARG A 199 -15.22 31.91 6.07
N LEU A 200 -14.19 31.75 6.90
CA LEU A 200 -13.29 30.59 6.83
C LEU A 200 -14.02 29.27 7.09
N LEU A 201 -14.88 29.20 8.11
CA LEU A 201 -15.67 28.02 8.42
C LEU A 201 -16.75 27.70 7.36
N GLU A 202 -17.23 28.70 6.63
CA GLU A 202 -18.11 28.59 5.46
C GLU A 202 -17.36 28.18 4.17
N GLY A 203 -16.05 28.00 4.21
CA GLY A 203 -15.25 27.53 3.08
C GLY A 203 -14.68 28.62 2.17
N LYS A 204 -14.84 29.90 2.52
CA LYS A 204 -14.36 31.07 1.74
C LYS A 204 -12.88 31.36 1.98
N PHE A 205 -12.04 30.33 1.87
CA PHE A 205 -10.59 30.44 2.15
C PHE A 205 -9.84 31.34 1.16
N GLN A 206 -10.26 31.36 -0.11
CA GLN A 206 -9.59 32.16 -1.14
C GLN A 206 -9.84 33.65 -0.93
N GLU A 207 -11.08 34.06 -0.68
CA GLU A 207 -11.43 35.47 -0.44
C GLU A 207 -10.64 36.04 0.75
N VAL A 208 -10.61 35.33 1.88
CA VAL A 208 -9.86 35.77 3.07
C VAL A 208 -8.34 35.73 2.84
N GLY A 209 -7.85 34.78 2.04
CA GLY A 209 -6.45 34.70 1.65
C GLY A 209 -6.01 35.89 0.79
N GLU A 210 -6.80 36.23 -0.22
CA GLU A 210 -6.57 37.37 -1.13
C GLU A 210 -6.62 38.71 -0.38
N GLU A 211 -7.55 38.88 0.57
CA GLU A 211 -7.59 40.05 1.46
C GLU A 211 -6.29 40.22 2.25
N LEU A 212 -5.79 39.14 2.87
CA LEU A 212 -4.57 39.18 3.68
C LEU A 212 -3.31 39.38 2.84
N GLU A 213 -3.28 38.82 1.63
CA GLU A 213 -2.18 39.01 0.68
C GLU A 213 -2.11 40.47 0.21
N ALA A 214 -3.26 41.07 -0.11
CA ALA A 214 -3.35 42.49 -0.46
C ALA A 214 -2.93 43.41 0.70
N GLU A 215 -3.38 43.12 1.93
CA GLU A 215 -2.95 43.86 3.12
C GLU A 215 -1.44 43.70 3.38
N MET A 216 -0.89 42.51 3.17
CA MET A 216 0.54 42.22 3.32
C MET A 216 1.36 43.01 2.31
N ALA A 217 0.93 43.03 1.04
CA ALA A 217 1.57 43.80 -0.03
C ALA A 217 1.58 45.30 0.30
N ARG A 218 0.43 45.84 0.73
CA ARG A 218 0.32 47.25 1.15
C ARG A 218 1.23 47.57 2.34
N ALA A 219 1.30 46.69 3.34
CA ALA A 219 2.20 46.87 4.48
C ALA A 219 3.68 46.84 4.08
N ALA A 220 4.05 46.02 3.09
CA ALA A 220 5.39 45.99 2.53
C ALA A 220 5.72 47.26 1.72
N GLU A 221 4.78 47.76 0.92
CA GLU A 221 4.89 49.03 0.20
C GLU A 221 5.06 50.22 1.15
N GLU A 222 4.35 50.22 2.28
CA GLU A 222 4.48 51.23 3.35
C GLU A 222 5.74 51.03 4.24
N LEU A 223 6.64 50.11 3.87
CA LEU A 223 7.87 49.76 4.60
C LEU A 223 7.64 49.27 6.05
N ARG A 224 6.43 48.76 6.34
CA ARG A 224 6.05 48.19 7.65
C ARG A 224 6.31 46.68 7.68
N PHE A 225 7.59 46.30 7.63
CA PHE A 225 8.01 44.90 7.49
C PHE A 225 7.54 43.97 8.62
N GLU A 226 7.46 44.46 9.86
CA GLU A 226 6.93 43.68 10.98
C GLU A 226 5.46 43.33 10.77
N LYS A 227 4.67 44.28 10.25
CA LYS A 227 3.26 44.06 9.95
C LYS A 227 3.07 43.13 8.75
N ALA A 228 3.91 43.26 7.73
CA ALA A 228 3.91 42.35 6.58
C ALA A 228 4.27 40.91 6.99
N ALA A 229 5.27 40.73 7.87
CA ALA A 229 5.64 39.42 8.39
C ALA A 229 4.49 38.78 9.21
N GLU A 230 3.80 39.56 10.05
CA GLU A 230 2.62 39.11 10.77
C GLU A 230 1.50 38.65 9.83
N LEU A 231 1.21 39.42 8.78
CA LEU A 231 0.17 39.10 7.78
C LEU A 231 0.54 37.86 6.96
N ARG A 232 1.82 37.69 6.62
CA ARG A 232 2.34 36.48 5.96
C ARG A 232 2.10 35.23 6.79
N ASP A 233 2.41 35.30 8.09
CA ASP A 233 2.28 34.15 8.97
C ASP A 233 0.80 33.80 9.22
N ARG A 234 -0.09 34.81 9.24
CA ARG A 234 -1.54 34.64 9.22
C ARG A 234 -2.04 33.97 7.93
N TYR A 235 -1.57 34.44 6.77
CA TYR A 235 -1.92 33.86 5.46
C TYR A 235 -1.53 32.37 5.40
N ARG A 236 -0.31 32.03 5.83
CA ARG A 236 0.17 30.63 5.88
C ARG A 236 -0.69 29.75 6.79
N ALA A 237 -1.11 30.26 7.95
CA ALA A 237 -1.99 29.53 8.86
C ALA A 237 -3.35 29.22 8.21
N ILE A 238 -3.92 30.17 7.47
CA ILE A 238 -5.19 30.01 6.75
C ILE A 238 -5.05 29.08 5.55
N GLU A 239 -3.94 29.17 4.80
CA GLU A 239 -3.64 28.27 3.68
C GLU A 239 -3.57 26.80 4.14
N LEU A 240 -2.93 26.56 5.29
CA LEU A 240 -2.85 25.23 5.92
C LEU A 240 -4.23 24.71 6.38
N LEU A 241 -5.10 25.59 6.87
CA LEU A 241 -6.48 25.25 7.22
C LEU A 241 -7.32 24.91 5.99
N GLY A 242 -7.22 25.71 4.93
CA GLY A 242 -7.92 25.49 3.66
C GLY A 242 -7.54 24.17 2.99
N LYS A 243 -6.25 23.77 3.04
CA LYS A 243 -5.79 22.47 2.54
C LYS A 243 -6.39 21.27 3.30
N ARG A 244 -6.69 21.43 4.59
CA ARG A 244 -7.32 20.36 5.41
C ARG A 244 -8.84 20.28 5.22
N GLN A 245 -9.51 21.38 4.88
CA GLN A 245 -10.99 21.44 4.78
C GLN A 245 -11.51 21.36 3.33
N LYS A 246 -10.71 21.70 2.30
CA LYS A 246 -11.03 21.51 0.86
C LYS A 246 -11.28 20.05 0.45
N VAL A 247 -11.06 19.10 1.37
CA VAL A 247 -11.35 17.68 1.20
C VAL A 247 -12.86 17.37 1.33
N MET A 248 -13.70 18.28 1.86
CA MET A 248 -15.03 17.88 2.38
C MET A 248 -16.30 18.63 1.91
N ALA A 249 -16.31 19.75 1.18
CA ALA A 249 -17.60 20.47 1.03
C ALA A 249 -17.92 21.39 -0.19
N GLY A 250 -17.00 21.74 -1.10
CA GLY A 250 -17.23 22.96 -1.92
C GLY A 250 -17.31 22.85 -3.44
N SER A 251 -16.64 21.89 -4.08
CA SER A 251 -16.43 21.93 -5.56
C SER A 251 -16.83 20.64 -6.29
N LEU A 252 -17.67 19.81 -5.67
CA LEU A 252 -17.98 18.43 -6.10
C LEU A 252 -19.48 18.19 -6.33
N SER A 253 -20.28 19.26 -6.48
CA SER A 253 -21.69 19.09 -6.85
C SER A 253 -21.78 18.55 -8.27
N ASP A 254 -22.34 17.34 -8.40
CA ASP A 254 -22.66 16.69 -9.68
C ASP A 254 -21.40 16.27 -10.49
N THR A 255 -20.58 15.40 -9.87
CA THR A 255 -19.30 14.91 -10.40
C THR A 255 -19.21 13.38 -10.33
N ASP A 256 -18.85 12.72 -11.43
CA ASP A 256 -18.43 11.32 -11.40
C ASP A 256 -16.91 11.19 -11.41
N VAL A 257 -16.41 10.18 -10.72
CA VAL A 257 -14.98 9.89 -10.61
C VAL A 257 -14.70 8.49 -11.10
N VAL A 258 -13.99 8.40 -12.22
CA VAL A 258 -13.62 7.15 -12.86
C VAL A 258 -12.34 6.59 -12.26
N GLY A 259 -12.38 5.32 -11.89
CA GLY A 259 -11.24 4.53 -11.45
C GLY A 259 -11.02 3.36 -12.39
N PHE A 260 -9.76 3.02 -12.63
CA PHE A 260 -9.39 1.84 -13.41
C PHE A 260 -8.18 1.17 -12.79
N HIS A 261 -8.31 -0.13 -12.54
CA HIS A 261 -7.21 -0.97 -12.08
C HIS A 261 -7.06 -2.20 -12.99
N ARG A 262 -5.84 -2.38 -13.50
CA ARG A 262 -5.45 -3.54 -14.28
C ARG A 262 -4.76 -4.57 -13.37
N GLY A 263 -5.45 -5.67 -13.13
CA GLY A 263 -4.87 -6.82 -12.43
C GLY A 263 -4.17 -7.80 -13.37
N THR A 264 -3.64 -8.87 -12.77
CA THR A 264 -2.93 -9.93 -13.50
C THR A 264 -3.85 -10.86 -14.29
N ALA A 265 -5.11 -11.00 -13.89
CA ALA A 265 -6.08 -11.90 -14.52
C ALA A 265 -7.38 -11.20 -14.93
N LYS A 266 -7.84 -10.25 -14.11
CA LYS A 266 -8.99 -9.39 -14.37
C LYS A 266 -8.59 -7.93 -14.23
N SER A 267 -9.31 -7.05 -14.92
CA SER A 267 -9.26 -5.61 -14.71
C SER A 267 -10.63 -5.13 -14.21
N CYS A 268 -10.66 -4.01 -13.51
CA CYS A 268 -11.90 -3.43 -13.01
C CYS A 268 -11.99 -1.95 -13.36
N PHE A 269 -13.15 -1.58 -13.85
CA PHE A 269 -13.59 -0.20 -14.06
C PHE A 269 -14.56 0.17 -12.94
N VAL A 270 -14.39 1.33 -12.34
CA VAL A 270 -15.23 1.83 -11.24
C VAL A 270 -15.65 3.25 -11.54
N VAL A 271 -16.91 3.58 -11.25
CA VAL A 271 -17.43 4.95 -11.27
C VAL A 271 -17.99 5.28 -9.90
N LEU A 272 -17.41 6.28 -9.24
CA LEU A 272 -17.92 6.85 -7.99
C LEU A 272 -18.75 8.09 -8.31
N HIS A 273 -20.02 8.06 -7.97
CA HIS A 273 -20.97 9.14 -8.26
C HIS A 273 -21.02 10.12 -7.10
N TYR A 274 -20.79 11.42 -7.32
CA TYR A 274 -20.93 12.46 -6.29
C TYR A 274 -22.06 13.44 -6.62
N VAL A 275 -22.99 13.62 -5.69
CA VAL A 275 -24.11 14.57 -5.79
C VAL A 275 -24.03 15.50 -4.58
N ASP A 276 -24.08 16.81 -4.82
CA ASP A 276 -23.92 17.84 -3.78
C ASP A 276 -22.65 17.68 -2.91
N GLY A 277 -21.60 17.09 -3.48
CA GLY A 277 -20.33 16.84 -2.80
C GLY A 277 -20.30 15.59 -1.92
N GLU A 278 -21.39 14.82 -1.86
CA GLU A 278 -21.46 13.53 -1.17
C GLU A 278 -21.42 12.35 -2.13
N LEU A 279 -20.78 11.25 -1.73
CA LEU A 279 -20.75 10.01 -2.51
C LEU A 279 -22.15 9.37 -2.52
N ALA A 280 -22.73 9.33 -3.71
CA ALA A 280 -24.08 8.89 -4.02
C ALA A 280 -24.19 7.38 -4.25
N ALA A 281 -23.27 6.86 -5.06
CA ALA A 281 -23.32 5.50 -5.59
C ALA A 281 -21.94 5.08 -6.09
N LYS A 282 -21.78 3.77 -6.29
CA LYS A 282 -20.59 3.15 -6.88
C LYS A 282 -21.05 2.12 -7.91
N ASP A 283 -20.77 2.38 -9.18
CA ASP A 283 -20.90 1.39 -10.24
C ASP A 283 -19.52 0.78 -10.50
N TRP A 284 -19.48 -0.49 -10.92
CA TRP A 284 -18.24 -1.15 -11.29
C TRP A 284 -18.49 -2.27 -12.29
N ASP A 285 -17.47 -2.58 -13.08
CA ASP A 285 -17.50 -3.69 -14.03
C ASP A 285 -16.16 -4.41 -14.09
N LEU A 286 -16.22 -5.74 -14.22
CA LEU A 286 -15.07 -6.63 -14.28
C LEU A 286 -14.89 -7.16 -15.70
N MET A 287 -13.67 -7.08 -16.20
CA MET A 287 -13.30 -7.57 -17.52
C MET A 287 -12.16 -8.57 -17.42
N GLU A 288 -12.21 -9.62 -18.24
CA GLU A 288 -11.12 -10.57 -18.39
C GLU A 288 -9.93 -9.90 -19.08
N THR A 289 -8.72 -10.12 -18.58
CA THR A 289 -7.52 -9.55 -19.20
C THR A 289 -7.15 -10.37 -20.45
N PRO A 290 -7.17 -9.75 -21.64
CA PRO A 290 -5.91 -9.51 -22.34
C PRO A 290 -5.94 -8.14 -23.05
N MET A 291 -5.51 -7.07 -22.38
CA MET A 291 -5.40 -5.77 -23.05
C MET A 291 -3.92 -5.50 -23.34
N GLU A 292 -3.46 -5.77 -24.56
CA GLU A 292 -2.16 -5.24 -25.04
C GLU A 292 -2.24 -3.73 -25.29
N GLU A 293 -3.46 -3.18 -25.26
CA GLU A 293 -3.79 -1.78 -25.43
C GLU A 293 -3.31 -0.91 -24.25
N GLU A 294 -3.03 0.36 -24.56
CA GLU A 294 -2.62 1.33 -23.57
C GLU A 294 -3.77 1.68 -22.63
N ARG A 295 -3.43 2.07 -21.39
CA ARG A 295 -4.42 2.38 -20.35
C ARG A 295 -5.39 3.48 -20.79
N SER A 296 -4.93 4.46 -21.56
CA SER A 296 -5.72 5.56 -22.11
C SER A 296 -6.83 5.04 -23.03
N ASP A 297 -6.49 4.16 -23.97
CA ASP A 297 -7.45 3.57 -24.93
C ASP A 297 -8.54 2.78 -24.21
N VAL A 298 -8.12 1.97 -23.23
CA VAL A 298 -9.02 1.17 -22.39
C VAL A 298 -10.02 2.06 -21.66
N VAL A 299 -9.50 3.08 -20.96
CA VAL A 299 -10.34 4.00 -20.18
C VAL A 299 -11.29 4.77 -21.10
N SER A 300 -10.83 5.21 -22.27
CA SER A 300 -11.68 5.91 -23.24
C SER A 300 -12.85 5.03 -23.72
N ALA A 301 -12.57 3.80 -24.14
CA ALA A 301 -13.59 2.87 -24.61
C ALA A 301 -14.64 2.59 -23.52
N LEU A 302 -14.19 2.34 -22.28
CA LEU A 302 -15.08 2.06 -21.15
C LEU A 302 -15.93 3.26 -20.75
N VAL A 303 -15.36 4.48 -20.76
CA VAL A 303 -16.12 5.71 -20.50
C VAL A 303 -17.18 5.90 -21.59
N ARG A 304 -16.82 5.68 -22.86
CA ARG A 304 -17.75 5.78 -23.99
C ARG A 304 -18.88 4.77 -23.88
N GLU A 305 -18.58 3.51 -23.55
CA GLU A 305 -19.58 2.46 -23.37
C GLU A 305 -20.50 2.75 -22.17
N TYR A 306 -19.91 3.12 -21.03
CA TYR A 306 -20.63 3.34 -19.79
C TYR A 306 -21.62 4.52 -19.86
N TYR A 307 -21.20 5.64 -20.48
CA TYR A 307 -22.03 6.85 -20.60
C TYR A 307 -22.80 6.95 -21.92
N GLY A 308 -22.44 6.19 -22.95
CA GLY A 308 -22.90 6.34 -24.34
C GLY A 308 -24.39 6.13 -24.62
N GLY A 309 -25.19 5.76 -23.61
CA GLY A 309 -26.65 5.66 -23.69
C GLY A 309 -27.39 6.22 -22.49
N ARG A 310 -26.71 6.91 -21.56
CA ARG A 310 -27.32 7.46 -20.33
C ARG A 310 -27.78 8.90 -20.56
N GLY A 311 -29.05 9.18 -20.28
CA GLY A 311 -29.63 10.53 -20.45
C GLY A 311 -29.34 11.52 -19.31
N ASN A 312 -28.97 11.03 -18.13
CA ASN A 312 -28.62 11.88 -16.98
C ASN A 312 -27.13 11.71 -16.63
N LEU A 313 -26.29 12.56 -17.22
CA LEU A 313 -24.84 12.58 -17.02
C LEU A 313 -24.45 13.69 -16.04
N PRO A 314 -23.40 13.53 -15.20
CA PRO A 314 -22.93 14.58 -14.30
C PRO A 314 -22.38 15.80 -15.06
N ARG A 315 -22.22 16.94 -14.38
CA ARG A 315 -21.57 18.12 -14.98
C ARG A 315 -20.09 17.91 -15.22
N GLN A 316 -19.46 17.06 -14.42
CA GLN A 316 -18.04 16.78 -14.48
C GLN A 316 -17.77 15.28 -14.37
N ILE A 317 -16.84 14.79 -15.20
CA ILE A 317 -16.33 13.43 -15.14
C ILE A 317 -14.82 13.53 -14.95
N LEU A 318 -14.30 12.95 -13.87
CA LEU A 318 -12.87 12.90 -13.59
C LEU A 318 -12.28 11.60 -14.11
N LEU A 319 -11.20 11.68 -14.88
CA LEU A 319 -10.51 10.52 -15.44
C LEU A 319 -9.18 10.21 -14.74
N PRO A 320 -8.78 8.92 -14.68
CA PRO A 320 -7.55 8.50 -14.03
C PRO A 320 -6.29 8.67 -14.89
N CYS A 321 -6.44 8.97 -16.18
CA CYS A 321 -5.38 9.24 -17.14
C CYS A 321 -5.92 10.10 -18.30
N GLU A 322 -5.01 10.76 -19.01
CA GLU A 322 -5.35 11.51 -20.22
C GLU A 322 -5.70 10.53 -21.34
N ILE A 323 -6.64 10.92 -22.20
CA ILE A 323 -7.11 10.13 -23.35
C ILE A 323 -7.06 10.99 -24.61
N ASP A 324 -6.68 10.39 -25.74
CA ASP A 324 -6.46 11.13 -26.99
C ASP A 324 -7.76 11.72 -27.57
N ASP A 325 -8.89 11.07 -27.29
CA ASP A 325 -10.21 11.45 -27.79
C ASP A 325 -11.07 12.19 -26.75
N GLU A 326 -10.45 12.84 -25.75
CA GLU A 326 -11.13 13.62 -24.71
C GLU A 326 -12.10 14.65 -25.30
N VAL A 327 -11.67 15.39 -26.34
CA VAL A 327 -12.46 16.44 -26.99
C VAL A 327 -13.68 15.87 -27.74
N PRO A 328 -13.53 14.89 -28.65
CA PRO A 328 -14.65 14.18 -29.24
C PRO A 328 -15.62 13.57 -28.22
N LEU A 329 -15.10 12.95 -27.16
CA LEU A 329 -15.91 12.29 -26.13
C LEU A 329 -16.70 13.32 -25.31
N THR A 330 -16.07 14.41 -24.89
CA THR A 330 -16.73 15.53 -24.19
C THR A 330 -17.89 16.10 -25.00
N ARG A 331 -17.69 16.28 -26.32
CA ARG A 331 -18.73 16.77 -27.22
C ARG A 331 -19.90 15.81 -27.31
N MET A 332 -19.62 14.53 -27.57
CA MET A 332 -20.64 13.47 -27.64
C MET A 332 -21.49 13.40 -26.37
N LEU A 333 -20.86 13.42 -25.20
CA LEU A 333 -21.56 13.36 -23.91
C LEU A 333 -22.37 14.64 -23.64
N SER A 334 -21.85 15.81 -24.00
CA SER A 334 -22.58 17.08 -23.84
C SER A 334 -23.80 17.17 -24.74
N GLU A 335 -23.69 16.70 -26.00
CA GLU A 335 -24.80 16.64 -26.95
C GLU A 335 -25.88 15.65 -26.46
N SER A 336 -25.48 14.47 -25.96
CA SER A 336 -26.39 13.47 -25.40
C SER A 336 -27.13 13.96 -24.16
N ALA A 337 -26.45 14.67 -23.25
CA ALA A 337 -27.05 15.20 -22.02
C ALA A 337 -27.87 16.49 -22.22
N GLY A 338 -27.81 17.12 -23.41
CA GLY A 338 -28.43 18.43 -23.67
C GLY A 338 -27.85 19.58 -22.81
N ARG A 339 -26.70 19.37 -22.16
CA ARG A 339 -25.99 20.34 -21.31
C ARG A 339 -24.48 20.11 -21.38
N ARG A 340 -23.69 21.12 -21.04
CA ARG A 340 -22.23 20.99 -21.02
C ARG A 340 -21.77 20.00 -19.94
N VAL A 341 -21.12 18.92 -20.37
CA VAL A 341 -20.40 17.95 -19.54
C VAL A 341 -18.91 18.23 -19.71
N ASN A 342 -18.14 18.30 -18.63
CA ASN A 342 -16.69 18.50 -18.69
C ASN A 342 -15.97 17.22 -18.27
N ILE A 343 -15.18 16.65 -19.18
CA ILE A 343 -14.19 15.64 -18.83
C ILE A 343 -12.94 16.36 -18.32
N VAL A 344 -12.36 15.88 -17.23
CA VAL A 344 -11.15 16.48 -16.64
C VAL A 344 -10.22 15.39 -16.14
N THR A 345 -8.96 15.46 -16.53
CA THR A 345 -7.89 14.63 -15.95
C THR A 345 -7.10 15.42 -14.91
N PRO A 346 -7.39 15.28 -13.60
CA PRO A 346 -6.72 16.07 -12.57
C PRO A 346 -5.26 15.63 -12.39
N GLN A 347 -4.33 16.57 -12.47
CA GLN A 347 -2.90 16.31 -12.28
C GLN A 347 -2.41 16.59 -10.84
N ARG A 348 -3.07 17.50 -10.10
CA ARG A 348 -2.72 17.89 -8.71
C ARG A 348 -3.97 18.30 -7.91
N GLY A 349 -3.87 18.25 -6.58
CA GLY A 349 -4.91 18.70 -5.65
C GLY A 349 -5.95 17.63 -5.30
N ALA A 350 -7.03 18.04 -4.61
CA ALA A 350 -8.01 17.13 -3.99
C ALA A 350 -8.73 16.19 -4.98
N LYS A 351 -8.88 16.61 -6.25
CA LYS A 351 -9.46 15.76 -7.30
C LYS A 351 -8.62 14.51 -7.59
N VAL A 352 -7.30 14.59 -7.40
CA VAL A 352 -6.40 13.43 -7.52
C VAL A 352 -6.66 12.42 -6.40
N ASP A 353 -7.01 12.86 -5.20
CA ASP A 353 -7.31 11.96 -4.10
C ASP A 353 -8.61 11.17 -4.35
N LEU A 354 -9.60 11.77 -5.01
CA LEU A 354 -10.79 11.06 -5.47
C LEU A 354 -10.47 10.00 -6.52
N ILE A 355 -9.60 10.33 -7.48
CA ILE A 355 -9.10 9.35 -8.47
C ILE A 355 -8.36 8.21 -7.78
N ARG A 356 -7.56 8.49 -6.75
CA ARG A 356 -6.89 7.45 -5.94
C ARG A 356 -7.90 6.56 -5.24
N LEU A 357 -8.96 7.11 -4.67
CA LEU A 357 -10.04 6.34 -4.03
C LEU A 357 -10.77 5.45 -5.05
N ALA A 358 -11.10 5.97 -6.22
CA ALA A 358 -11.74 5.21 -7.30
C ALA A 358 -10.85 4.06 -7.78
N ASN A 359 -9.56 4.32 -8.03
CA ASN A 359 -8.58 3.29 -8.42
C ASN A 359 -8.39 2.23 -7.33
N LYS A 360 -8.44 2.63 -6.05
CA LYS A 360 -8.37 1.70 -4.91
C LYS A 360 -9.60 0.79 -4.87
N ASN A 361 -10.79 1.32 -5.10
CA ASN A 361 -12.01 0.52 -5.20
C ASN A 361 -11.92 -0.49 -6.36
N ALA A 362 -11.39 -0.07 -7.51
CA ALA A 362 -11.17 -0.97 -8.65
C ALA A 362 -10.18 -2.11 -8.30
N ALA A 363 -9.09 -1.79 -7.60
CA ALA A 363 -8.12 -2.79 -7.17
C ALA A 363 -8.70 -3.81 -6.19
N GLU A 364 -9.55 -3.38 -5.27
CA GLU A 364 -10.22 -4.28 -4.31
C GLU A 364 -11.23 -5.21 -5.00
N GLU A 365 -12.00 -4.73 -5.98
CA GLU A 365 -12.91 -5.61 -6.73
C GLU A 365 -12.11 -6.64 -7.56
N VAL A 366 -10.98 -6.26 -8.17
CA VAL A 366 -10.10 -7.23 -8.84
C VAL A 366 -9.59 -8.30 -7.86
N GLU A 367 -9.10 -7.89 -6.68
CA GLU A 367 -8.58 -8.84 -5.69
C GLU A 367 -9.67 -9.78 -5.16
N ARG A 368 -10.89 -9.26 -4.99
CA ARG A 368 -12.05 -10.03 -4.52
C ARG A 368 -12.49 -11.11 -5.50
N TRP A 369 -12.47 -10.78 -6.79
CA TRP A 369 -13.06 -11.63 -7.84
C TRP A 369 -12.02 -12.39 -8.68
N THR A 370 -10.75 -12.32 -8.30
CA THR A 370 -9.66 -13.10 -8.91
C THR A 370 -9.19 -14.18 -7.94
N THR A 371 -9.39 -15.45 -8.29
CA THR A 371 -8.88 -16.55 -7.46
C THR A 371 -7.35 -16.64 -7.53
N LYS A 372 -6.73 -17.25 -6.51
CA LYS A 372 -5.27 -17.48 -6.52
C LYS A 372 -4.82 -18.35 -7.70
N GLU A 373 -5.64 -19.33 -8.10
CA GLU A 373 -5.35 -20.24 -9.20
C GLU A 373 -5.42 -19.51 -10.55
N GLU A 374 -6.48 -18.73 -10.79
CA GLU A 374 -6.56 -17.88 -12.00
C GLU A 374 -5.39 -16.90 -12.08
N ARG A 375 -5.01 -16.29 -10.94
CA ARG A 375 -3.86 -15.38 -10.87
C ARG A 375 -2.57 -16.05 -11.31
N THR A 376 -2.32 -17.25 -10.79
CA THR A 376 -1.14 -18.04 -11.12
C THR A 376 -1.17 -18.51 -12.57
N SER A 377 -2.31 -19.00 -13.07
CA SER A 377 -2.45 -19.43 -14.46
C SER A 377 -2.14 -18.29 -15.41
N LYS A 378 -2.77 -17.12 -15.21
CA LYS A 378 -2.55 -15.94 -16.06
C LYS A 378 -1.13 -15.39 -15.97
N LEU A 379 -0.49 -15.45 -14.80
CA LEU A 379 0.91 -15.10 -14.64
C LEU A 379 1.82 -16.02 -15.48
N LEU A 380 1.58 -17.33 -15.47
CA LEU A 380 2.38 -18.29 -16.26
C LEU A 380 2.07 -18.22 -17.76
N GLU A 381 0.83 -17.94 -18.15
CA GLU A 381 0.46 -17.65 -19.54
C GLU A 381 1.20 -16.41 -20.06
N LEU A 382 1.24 -15.35 -19.25
CA LEU A 382 1.98 -14.14 -19.58
C LEU A 382 3.48 -14.42 -19.70
N LEU A 383 4.05 -15.18 -18.76
CA LEU A 383 5.46 -15.58 -18.82
C LEU A 383 5.75 -16.38 -20.11
N ALA A 384 4.88 -17.32 -20.48
CA ALA A 384 5.02 -18.08 -21.72
C ALA A 384 4.98 -17.18 -22.96
N ARG A 385 4.04 -16.23 -23.05
CA ARG A 385 3.99 -15.28 -24.17
C ARG A 385 5.25 -14.41 -24.24
N MET A 386 5.70 -13.87 -23.10
CA MET A 386 6.92 -13.05 -23.04
C MET A 386 8.16 -13.81 -23.48
N LEU A 387 8.25 -15.09 -23.13
CA LEU A 387 9.38 -15.97 -23.47
C LEU A 387 9.19 -16.74 -24.78
N ASN A 388 8.07 -16.54 -25.47
CA ASN A 388 7.67 -17.28 -26.67
C ASN A 388 7.68 -18.81 -26.48
N LEU A 389 7.12 -19.29 -25.36
CA LEU A 389 6.96 -20.71 -25.05
C LEU A 389 5.63 -21.24 -25.60
N GLU A 390 5.63 -22.50 -26.06
CA GLU A 390 4.41 -23.16 -26.55
C GLU A 390 3.32 -23.32 -25.47
N LYS A 391 3.74 -23.50 -24.21
CA LYS A 391 2.86 -23.72 -23.07
C LYS A 391 3.33 -22.94 -21.83
N PRO A 392 2.41 -22.55 -20.92
CA PRO A 392 2.75 -21.99 -19.62
C PRO A 392 3.70 -22.90 -18.83
N PRO A 393 4.83 -22.39 -18.31
CA PRO A 393 5.81 -23.21 -17.61
C PRO A 393 5.33 -23.51 -16.19
N MET A 394 4.77 -24.71 -15.99
CA MET A 394 4.24 -25.13 -14.69
C MET A 394 5.36 -25.53 -13.73
N ARG A 395 6.40 -26.19 -14.24
CA ARG A 395 7.60 -26.58 -13.49
C ARG A 395 8.81 -25.82 -14.00
N MET A 396 9.44 -25.04 -13.14
CA MET A 396 10.65 -24.27 -13.44
C MET A 396 11.80 -24.76 -12.56
N GLU A 397 12.97 -24.96 -13.14
CA GLU A 397 14.20 -25.29 -12.39
C GLU A 397 15.20 -24.14 -12.53
N SER A 398 15.80 -23.73 -11.40
CA SER A 398 16.79 -22.65 -11.36
C SER A 398 18.10 -23.11 -10.73
N TYR A 399 19.23 -22.72 -11.33
CA TYR A 399 20.57 -23.16 -10.97
C TYR A 399 21.50 -21.99 -10.64
N ASP A 400 22.27 -22.14 -9.55
CA ASP A 400 23.35 -21.25 -9.13
C ASP A 400 24.62 -22.06 -8.86
N ILE A 401 25.77 -21.57 -9.34
CA ILE A 401 27.09 -22.14 -9.08
C ILE A 401 27.79 -21.26 -8.07
N SER A 402 28.15 -21.84 -6.93
CA SER A 402 28.81 -21.10 -5.85
C SER A 402 30.25 -21.59 -5.63
N ASN A 403 31.21 -20.71 -5.91
CA ASN A 403 32.64 -20.99 -5.73
C ASN A 403 33.17 -20.31 -4.47
N GLN A 404 33.65 -21.09 -3.50
CA GLN A 404 34.42 -20.60 -2.35
C GLN A 404 35.71 -21.42 -2.18
N GLY A 405 36.67 -21.22 -3.09
CA GLY A 405 37.98 -21.89 -3.07
C GLY A 405 38.04 -23.18 -3.90
N SER A 406 39.21 -23.82 -3.94
CA SER A 406 39.54 -24.96 -4.81
C SER A 406 38.85 -26.28 -4.43
N ASP A 407 38.45 -26.47 -3.17
CA ASP A 407 38.19 -27.82 -2.64
C ASP A 407 36.71 -28.18 -2.41
N ASP A 408 35.74 -27.29 -2.65
CA ASP A 408 34.31 -27.57 -2.39
C ASP A 408 33.35 -26.72 -3.25
N ILE A 409 33.36 -26.91 -4.57
CA ILE A 409 32.38 -26.27 -5.47
C ILE A 409 31.02 -26.99 -5.33
N VAL A 410 29.96 -26.20 -5.09
CA VAL A 410 28.60 -26.71 -4.97
C VAL A 410 27.64 -25.93 -5.83
N ALA A 411 26.88 -26.67 -6.61
CA ALA A 411 25.75 -26.15 -7.37
C ALA A 411 24.44 -26.39 -6.64
N SER A 412 23.59 -25.38 -6.66
CA SER A 412 22.28 -25.39 -6.03
C SER A 412 21.20 -25.38 -7.09
N MET A 413 20.24 -26.29 -6.95
CA MET A 413 19.06 -26.40 -7.81
C MET A 413 17.81 -26.19 -6.95
N VAL A 414 17.03 -25.19 -7.32
CA VAL A 414 15.70 -24.94 -6.74
C VAL A 414 14.63 -25.22 -7.78
N VAL A 415 13.46 -25.62 -7.30
CA VAL A 415 12.33 -26.02 -8.14
C VAL A 415 11.12 -25.18 -7.79
N TYR A 416 10.45 -24.64 -8.79
CA TYR A 416 9.17 -23.97 -8.65
C TYR A 416 8.10 -24.76 -9.39
N GLN A 417 6.97 -25.02 -8.72
CA GLN A 417 5.78 -25.61 -9.31
C GLN A 417 4.62 -24.62 -9.17
N ASN A 418 3.96 -24.30 -10.29
CA ASN A 418 2.85 -23.35 -10.34
C ASN A 418 3.22 -22.02 -9.68
N ALA A 419 4.37 -21.46 -10.07
CA ALA A 419 4.95 -20.23 -9.51
C ALA A 419 5.22 -20.26 -7.98
N ARG A 420 5.30 -21.44 -7.35
CA ARG A 420 5.62 -21.59 -5.91
C ARG A 420 6.83 -22.49 -5.66
N PRO A 421 7.64 -22.21 -4.63
CA PRO A 421 8.76 -23.07 -4.24
C PRO A 421 8.33 -24.51 -3.92
N LEU A 422 8.89 -25.49 -4.62
CA LEU A 422 8.72 -26.92 -4.34
C LEU A 422 9.95 -27.46 -3.60
N LYS A 423 10.08 -27.09 -2.32
CA LYS A 423 11.29 -27.36 -1.49
C LYS A 423 11.71 -28.83 -1.42
N ARG A 424 10.76 -29.77 -1.49
CA ARG A 424 11.05 -31.22 -1.48
C ARG A 424 11.91 -31.67 -2.67
N ASP A 425 11.88 -30.91 -3.77
CA ASP A 425 12.61 -31.22 -5.00
C ASP A 425 13.93 -30.46 -5.12
N TYR A 426 14.30 -29.66 -4.12
CA TYR A 426 15.57 -28.95 -4.13
C TYR A 426 16.73 -29.94 -4.05
N ARG A 427 17.81 -29.64 -4.77
CA ARG A 427 18.99 -30.51 -4.82
C ARG A 427 20.26 -29.69 -4.76
N ARG A 428 21.27 -30.26 -4.11
CA ARG A 428 22.64 -29.75 -4.11
C ARG A 428 23.52 -30.77 -4.80
N PHE A 429 24.37 -30.30 -5.69
CA PHE A 429 25.33 -31.13 -6.38
C PHE A 429 26.71 -30.74 -5.87
N LYS A 430 27.36 -31.67 -5.18
CA LYS A 430 28.79 -31.56 -4.90
C LYS A 430 29.55 -31.94 -6.16
N LEU A 431 30.41 -31.06 -6.62
CA LEU A 431 31.33 -31.35 -7.71
C LEU A 431 32.55 -32.06 -7.15
N LYS A 432 33.04 -33.04 -7.91
CA LYS A 432 34.28 -33.78 -7.62
C LYS A 432 35.21 -33.56 -8.82
N ASP A 433 36.51 -33.59 -8.54
CA ASP A 433 37.56 -33.66 -9.56
C ASP A 433 37.66 -32.41 -10.47
N MET A 434 37.77 -31.23 -9.86
CA MET A 434 38.04 -29.98 -10.56
C MET A 434 39.39 -29.41 -10.13
N ASP A 435 40.33 -29.27 -11.07
CA ASP A 435 41.68 -28.73 -10.81
C ASP A 435 41.68 -27.20 -10.60
N ALA A 436 40.69 -26.49 -11.13
CA ALA A 436 40.52 -25.04 -11.02
C ALA A 436 39.03 -24.63 -10.97
N PRO A 437 38.66 -23.48 -10.39
CA PRO A 437 37.30 -22.96 -10.41
C PRO A 437 36.89 -22.56 -11.83
N ASP A 438 36.16 -23.44 -12.51
CA ASP A 438 35.53 -23.18 -13.82
C ASP A 438 34.01 -23.29 -13.69
N ASP A 439 33.33 -22.14 -13.71
CA ASP A 439 31.88 -22.04 -13.57
C ASP A 439 31.12 -22.73 -14.71
N TYR A 440 31.69 -22.74 -15.92
CA TYR A 440 31.06 -23.35 -17.09
C TYR A 440 31.18 -24.88 -17.04
N ALA A 441 32.37 -25.39 -16.76
CA ALA A 441 32.57 -26.84 -16.58
C ALA A 441 31.73 -27.36 -15.39
N SER A 442 31.61 -26.55 -14.33
CA SER A 442 30.78 -26.88 -13.18
C SER A 442 29.31 -27.03 -13.55
N MET A 443 28.78 -26.07 -14.31
CA MET A 443 27.40 -26.08 -14.77
C MET A 443 27.12 -27.26 -15.71
N GLU A 444 28.03 -27.52 -16.64
CA GLU A 444 27.96 -28.66 -17.56
C GLU A 444 27.88 -29.99 -16.81
N GLN A 445 28.76 -30.20 -15.81
CA GLN A 445 28.77 -31.41 -15.00
C GLN A 445 27.45 -31.59 -14.23
N VAL A 446 26.91 -30.50 -13.66
CA VAL A 446 25.70 -30.53 -12.84
C VAL A 446 24.47 -30.84 -13.68
N LEU A 447 24.29 -30.15 -14.80
CA LEU A 447 23.16 -30.36 -15.71
C LEU A 447 23.24 -31.75 -16.34
N THR A 448 24.43 -32.19 -16.76
CA THR A 448 24.63 -33.55 -17.31
C THR A 448 24.21 -34.60 -16.29
N ARG A 449 24.60 -34.46 -15.02
CA ARG A 449 24.20 -35.39 -13.95
C ARG A 449 22.70 -35.35 -13.66
N ARG A 450 22.10 -34.16 -13.66
CA ARG A 450 20.65 -33.97 -13.45
C ARG A 450 19.83 -34.70 -14.49
N PHE A 451 20.17 -34.52 -15.77
CA PHE A 451 19.38 -35.05 -16.88
C PHE A 451 19.72 -36.51 -17.19
N ARG A 452 20.95 -36.98 -16.95
CA ARG A 452 21.23 -38.43 -16.98
C ARG A 452 20.41 -39.19 -15.94
N ARG A 453 20.31 -38.68 -14.70
CA ARG A 453 19.45 -39.31 -13.69
C ARG A 453 17.97 -39.40 -14.09
N TYR A 454 17.48 -38.43 -14.86
CA TYR A 454 16.14 -38.51 -15.44
C TYR A 454 16.05 -39.66 -16.46
N LEU A 455 17.01 -39.75 -17.39
CA LEU A 455 17.06 -40.83 -18.39
C LEU A 455 17.24 -42.21 -17.75
N ASP A 456 17.96 -42.29 -16.63
CA ASP A 456 18.18 -43.51 -15.85
C ASP A 456 16.95 -43.91 -15.00
N GLY A 457 15.89 -43.10 -14.99
CA GLY A 457 14.65 -43.38 -14.24
C GLY A 457 14.74 -43.14 -12.73
N ASP A 458 15.61 -42.25 -12.25
CA ASP A 458 15.68 -41.89 -10.82
C ASP A 458 14.39 -41.20 -10.38
N GLU A 459 13.65 -41.82 -9.46
CA GLU A 459 12.40 -41.30 -8.87
C GLU A 459 12.51 -39.86 -8.35
N LYS A 460 13.70 -39.44 -7.90
CA LYS A 460 13.94 -38.07 -7.39
C LYS A 460 14.10 -37.02 -8.49
N PHE A 461 14.22 -37.44 -9.74
CA PHE A 461 14.53 -36.63 -10.92
C PHE A 461 13.60 -36.93 -12.11
N LYS A 462 12.51 -37.67 -11.88
CA LYS A 462 11.57 -38.15 -12.91
C LYS A 462 10.81 -37.06 -13.66
N ASP A 463 10.65 -35.87 -13.08
CA ASP A 463 9.92 -34.77 -13.70
C ASP A 463 10.90 -33.84 -14.45
N LEU A 464 10.64 -33.56 -15.72
CA LEU A 464 11.39 -32.55 -16.48
C LEU A 464 10.82 -31.15 -16.21
N PRO A 465 11.66 -30.10 -16.15
CA PRO A 465 11.18 -28.73 -16.12
C PRO A 465 10.63 -28.30 -17.49
N ASP A 466 9.61 -27.45 -17.46
CA ASP A 466 9.08 -26.74 -18.63
C ASP A 466 9.96 -25.53 -19.01
N LEU A 467 10.79 -25.06 -18.06
CA LEU A 467 11.66 -23.90 -18.22
C LEU A 467 12.88 -24.00 -17.29
N LEU A 468 14.06 -23.77 -17.85
CA LEU A 468 15.33 -23.70 -17.13
C LEU A 468 15.79 -22.25 -17.01
N LEU A 469 16.02 -21.82 -15.77
CA LEU A 469 16.58 -20.52 -15.45
C LEU A 469 17.99 -20.69 -14.89
N ILE A 470 18.96 -19.99 -15.47
CA ILE A 470 20.35 -20.10 -15.08
C ILE A 470 20.79 -18.77 -14.45
N ASP A 471 21.31 -18.77 -13.21
CA ASP A 471 21.86 -17.56 -12.58
C ASP A 471 23.22 -17.20 -13.19
N GLY A 472 23.18 -16.75 -14.44
CA GLY A 472 24.33 -16.39 -15.25
C GLY A 472 23.88 -15.84 -16.61
N GLY A 473 24.77 -15.12 -17.28
CA GLY A 473 24.50 -14.54 -18.59
C GLY A 473 24.46 -15.56 -19.74
N VAL A 474 24.54 -15.07 -20.98
CA VAL A 474 24.42 -15.83 -22.23
C VAL A 474 25.28 -17.10 -22.26
N ASN A 475 26.55 -17.01 -21.85
CA ASN A 475 27.47 -18.15 -21.89
C ASN A 475 27.00 -19.31 -20.98
N HIS A 476 26.39 -19.01 -19.84
CA HIS A 476 25.86 -20.03 -18.94
C HIS A 476 24.61 -20.69 -19.53
N ALA A 477 23.74 -19.92 -20.18
CA ALA A 477 22.61 -20.46 -20.93
C ALA A 477 23.07 -21.37 -22.08
N ASN A 478 24.12 -21.00 -22.82
CA ASN A 478 24.68 -21.81 -23.90
C ASN A 478 25.26 -23.15 -23.43
N VAL A 479 25.87 -23.20 -22.23
CA VAL A 479 26.31 -24.47 -21.62
C VAL A 479 25.12 -25.38 -21.37
N ALA A 480 24.04 -24.85 -20.82
CA ALA A 480 22.83 -25.62 -20.56
C ALA A 480 22.19 -26.16 -21.86
N VAL A 481 22.14 -25.35 -22.92
CA VAL A 481 21.66 -25.78 -24.24
C VAL A 481 22.49 -26.94 -24.80
N ARG A 482 23.82 -26.82 -24.78
CA ARG A 482 24.71 -27.89 -25.27
C ARG A 482 24.46 -29.22 -24.56
N VAL A 483 24.34 -29.21 -23.23
CA VAL A 483 24.05 -30.42 -22.44
C VAL A 483 22.71 -31.05 -22.81
N LEU A 484 21.68 -30.22 -23.03
CA LEU A 484 20.36 -30.71 -23.43
C LEU A 484 20.39 -31.31 -24.83
N GLU A 485 21.11 -30.69 -25.78
CA GLU A 485 21.29 -31.20 -27.14
C GLU A 485 22.01 -32.55 -27.15
N GLU A 486 23.10 -32.69 -26.38
CA GLU A 486 23.85 -33.96 -26.24
C GLU A 486 22.99 -35.10 -25.66
N LEU A 487 22.04 -34.77 -24.79
CA LEU A 487 21.11 -35.72 -24.18
C LEU A 487 19.79 -35.85 -24.95
N ASN A 488 19.67 -35.18 -26.11
CA ASN A 488 18.48 -35.14 -26.96
C ASN A 488 17.19 -34.70 -26.22
N LEU A 489 17.32 -33.71 -25.34
CA LEU A 489 16.23 -33.08 -24.60
C LEU A 489 15.96 -31.68 -25.15
N ARG A 490 14.68 -31.28 -25.20
CA ARG A 490 14.24 -29.97 -25.69
C ARG A 490 13.53 -29.20 -24.59
N ILE A 491 14.31 -28.50 -23.77
CA ILE A 491 13.79 -27.68 -22.66
C ILE A 491 14.21 -26.22 -22.91
N PRO A 492 13.29 -25.25 -22.85
CA PRO A 492 13.62 -23.83 -22.96
C PRO A 492 14.59 -23.37 -21.86
N VAL A 493 15.66 -22.66 -22.25
CA VAL A 493 16.71 -22.18 -21.34
C VAL A 493 16.83 -20.66 -21.43
N PHE A 494 16.88 -19.99 -20.28
CA PHE A 494 17.15 -18.56 -20.19
C PHE A 494 18.17 -18.25 -19.09
N GLY A 495 19.10 -17.35 -19.37
CA GLY A 495 20.01 -16.78 -18.39
C GLY A 495 19.40 -15.57 -17.67
N MET A 496 19.72 -15.39 -16.39
CA MET A 496 19.28 -14.24 -15.59
C MET A 496 20.37 -13.17 -15.57
N VAL A 497 20.09 -11.99 -16.12
CA VAL A 497 21.04 -10.87 -16.20
C VAL A 497 20.81 -9.90 -15.04
N LYS A 498 21.86 -9.70 -14.22
CA LYS A 498 21.85 -8.80 -13.06
C LYS A 498 22.03 -7.32 -13.48
N ASP A 499 21.44 -6.40 -12.73
CA ASP A 499 21.75 -4.97 -12.77
C ASP A 499 22.93 -4.62 -11.83
N ASP A 500 23.34 -3.34 -11.82
CA ASP A 500 24.41 -2.82 -10.95
C ASP A 500 24.10 -2.94 -9.44
N ARG A 501 22.85 -3.31 -9.09
CA ARG A 501 22.38 -3.56 -7.73
C ARG A 501 22.13 -5.06 -7.47
N HIS A 502 22.67 -5.94 -8.30
CA HIS A 502 22.56 -7.39 -8.22
C HIS A 502 21.12 -7.96 -8.34
N ARG A 503 20.20 -7.25 -8.99
CA ARG A 503 18.82 -7.72 -9.23
C ARG A 503 18.64 -8.11 -10.70
N THR A 504 17.93 -9.20 -10.99
CA THR A 504 17.64 -9.59 -12.39
C THR A 504 16.83 -8.50 -13.10
N ARG A 505 17.41 -7.85 -14.11
CA ARG A 505 16.74 -6.84 -14.94
C ARG A 505 16.06 -7.43 -16.17
N ALA A 506 16.63 -8.50 -16.70
CA ALA A 506 16.22 -9.12 -17.95
C ALA A 506 16.53 -10.62 -17.93
N LEU A 507 15.77 -11.37 -18.72
CA LEU A 507 16.13 -12.72 -19.11
C LEU A 507 16.86 -12.66 -20.45
N VAL A 508 17.85 -13.51 -20.66
CA VAL A 508 18.59 -13.57 -21.91
C VAL A 508 18.47 -14.95 -22.54
N THR A 509 18.20 -14.97 -23.84
CA THR A 509 18.19 -16.20 -24.61
C THR A 509 19.62 -16.68 -24.91
N PRO A 510 19.80 -17.95 -25.30
CA PRO A 510 21.12 -18.48 -25.68
C PRO A 510 21.75 -17.76 -26.89
N ASP A 511 20.93 -17.24 -27.82
CA ASP A 511 21.35 -16.40 -28.95
C ASP A 511 21.65 -14.94 -28.57
N GLY A 512 21.54 -14.58 -27.28
CA GLY A 512 21.95 -13.28 -26.76
C GLY A 512 20.88 -12.18 -26.78
N ARG A 513 19.63 -12.50 -27.14
CA ARG A 513 18.51 -11.55 -27.11
C ARG A 513 18.05 -11.34 -25.68
N GLU A 514 18.04 -10.08 -25.22
CA GLU A 514 17.50 -9.71 -23.92
C GLU A 514 15.98 -9.50 -23.98
N ILE A 515 15.29 -10.04 -22.97
CA ILE A 515 13.86 -9.92 -22.74
C ILE A 515 13.66 -9.13 -21.45
N GLY A 516 13.21 -7.90 -21.58
CA GLY A 516 12.95 -7.01 -20.45
C GLY A 516 11.78 -7.50 -19.61
N ILE A 517 12.02 -7.79 -18.33
CA ILE A 517 10.97 -8.23 -17.40
C ILE A 517 10.42 -7.08 -16.53
N GLN A 518 11.06 -5.92 -16.54
CA GLN A 518 10.72 -4.76 -15.71
C GLN A 518 9.37 -4.13 -16.05
N ALA A 519 8.92 -4.25 -17.31
CA ALA A 519 7.64 -3.72 -17.76
C ALA A 519 6.45 -4.40 -17.05
N ASN A 520 6.64 -5.63 -16.53
CA ASN A 520 5.62 -6.34 -15.78
C ASN A 520 6.07 -6.67 -14.35
N GLN A 521 5.52 -5.94 -13.38
CA GLN A 521 5.88 -6.06 -11.97
C GLN A 521 5.66 -7.47 -11.40
N ALA A 522 4.65 -8.21 -11.88
CA ALA A 522 4.35 -9.55 -11.38
C ALA A 522 5.38 -10.57 -11.87
N ILE A 523 5.77 -10.50 -13.15
CA ILE A 523 6.84 -11.33 -13.72
C ILE A 523 8.19 -10.99 -13.09
N PHE A 524 8.51 -9.70 -12.98
CA PHE A 524 9.71 -9.22 -12.32
C PHE A 524 9.84 -9.75 -10.88
N SER A 525 8.72 -9.76 -10.15
CA SER A 525 8.66 -10.27 -8.78
C SER A 525 8.82 -11.80 -8.73
N LEU A 526 8.23 -12.56 -9.65
CA LEU A 526 8.40 -14.02 -9.73
C LEU A 526 9.85 -14.40 -10.04
N ILE A 527 10.45 -13.82 -11.08
CA ILE A 527 11.84 -14.10 -11.46
C ILE A 527 12.81 -13.68 -10.35
N GLY A 528 12.59 -12.51 -9.74
CA GLY A 528 13.37 -12.06 -8.59
C GLY A 528 13.28 -13.00 -7.39
N GLN A 529 12.10 -13.55 -7.09
CA GLN A 529 11.94 -14.55 -6.02
C GLN A 529 12.67 -15.86 -6.34
N ILE A 530 12.62 -16.32 -7.59
CA ILE A 530 13.34 -17.53 -8.01
C ILE A 530 14.85 -17.34 -7.84
N GLN A 531 15.39 -16.20 -8.30
CA GLN A 531 16.81 -15.90 -8.17
C GLN A 531 17.24 -15.84 -6.69
N GLU A 532 16.54 -15.04 -5.87
CA GLU A 532 16.85 -14.89 -4.45
C GLU A 532 16.80 -16.23 -3.72
N GLU A 533 15.80 -17.06 -4.03
CA GLU A 533 15.66 -18.39 -3.45
C GLU A 533 16.79 -19.34 -3.87
N THR A 534 17.25 -19.26 -5.13
CA THR A 534 18.39 -20.03 -5.64
C THR A 534 19.66 -19.64 -4.89
N HIS A 535 19.91 -18.33 -4.75
CA HIS A 535 21.07 -17.80 -4.05
C HIS A 535 21.04 -18.10 -2.54
N ARG A 536 19.88 -17.92 -1.90
CA ARG A 536 19.65 -18.28 -0.48
C ARG A 536 19.97 -19.75 -0.23
N PHE A 537 19.51 -20.64 -1.11
CA PHE A 537 19.74 -22.08 -0.96
C PHE A 537 21.22 -22.48 -1.09
N ALA A 538 21.98 -21.75 -1.92
CA ALA A 538 23.43 -21.87 -2.02
C ALA A 538 24.14 -21.36 -0.75
N ILE A 539 23.80 -20.15 -0.27
CA ILE A 539 24.41 -19.57 0.94
C ILE A 539 24.17 -20.43 2.19
N GLU A 540 22.95 -20.93 2.39
CA GLU A 540 22.62 -21.76 3.55
C GLU A 540 23.49 -23.01 3.65
N PHE A 541 23.90 -23.57 2.50
CA PHE A 541 24.81 -24.70 2.46
C PHE A 541 26.20 -24.33 2.98
N HIS A 542 26.75 -23.20 2.53
CA HIS A 542 28.04 -22.71 3.00
C HIS A 542 28.06 -22.46 4.49
N ARG A 543 26.99 -21.84 5.01
CA ARG A 543 26.84 -21.63 6.45
C ARG A 543 26.77 -22.95 7.23
N GLN A 544 26.11 -23.97 6.69
CA GLN A 544 26.09 -25.32 7.27
C GLN A 544 27.46 -25.99 7.24
N GLN A 545 28.20 -25.93 6.12
CA GLN A 545 29.54 -26.50 5.99
C GLN A 545 30.57 -25.79 6.89
N GLN A 546 30.54 -24.46 6.97
CA GLN A 546 31.41 -23.70 7.86
C GLN A 546 31.13 -24.05 9.33
N ASN A 547 29.87 -24.13 9.73
CA ASN A 547 29.50 -24.56 11.09
C ASN A 547 29.92 -25.99 11.40
N GLN A 548 29.87 -26.91 10.42
CA GLN A 548 30.34 -28.29 10.58
C GLN A 548 31.87 -28.38 10.65
N ARG A 549 32.62 -27.64 9.81
CA ARG A 549 34.09 -27.56 9.87
C ARG A 549 34.57 -26.98 11.20
N VAL A 550 33.83 -26.03 11.78
CA VAL A 550 34.14 -25.46 13.11
C VAL A 550 33.84 -26.45 14.26
N LYS A 551 32.84 -27.34 14.11
CA LYS A 551 32.44 -28.38 15.08
C LYS A 551 33.17 -29.74 14.94
N GLY A 552 33.99 -29.91 13.92
CA GLY A 552 34.88 -31.06 13.73
C GLY A 552 36.33 -30.74 14.06
N SER A 553 36.57 -29.63 14.76
CA SER A 553 37.92 -29.15 15.04
C SER A 553 38.61 -30.11 15.99
N VAL A 554 39.91 -30.34 15.81
CA VAL A 554 40.74 -31.15 16.73
C VAL A 554 40.60 -30.66 18.18
N LEU A 555 40.26 -29.38 18.37
CA LEU A 555 39.98 -28.74 19.64
C LEU A 555 38.75 -29.33 20.39
N ASP A 556 37.81 -29.94 19.68
CA ASP A 556 36.60 -30.57 20.27
C ASP A 556 36.93 -31.87 21.00
N LYS A 557 38.07 -32.47 20.71
CA LYS A 557 38.57 -33.68 21.38
C LYS A 557 39.29 -33.36 22.70
N ILE A 558 39.48 -32.09 23.03
CA ILE A 558 40.24 -31.65 24.20
C ILE A 558 39.27 -31.43 25.37
N SER A 559 39.37 -32.29 26.39
CA SER A 559 38.54 -32.19 27.60
C SER A 559 38.72 -30.83 28.28
N GLY A 560 37.63 -30.07 28.42
CA GLY A 560 37.62 -28.73 29.02
C GLY A 560 37.56 -27.56 28.02
N VAL A 561 37.73 -27.82 26.71
CA VAL A 561 37.57 -26.81 25.65
C VAL A 561 36.13 -26.88 25.11
N GLY A 562 35.26 -26.01 25.62
CA GLY A 562 33.89 -25.86 25.11
C GLY A 562 33.77 -24.89 23.93
N ASP A 563 32.58 -24.82 23.33
CA ASP A 563 32.29 -24.02 22.11
C ASP A 563 32.78 -22.57 22.17
N LYS A 564 32.63 -21.91 23.33
CA LYS A 564 33.03 -20.51 23.55
C LYS A 564 34.55 -20.33 23.49
N ARG A 565 35.28 -21.14 24.26
CA ARG A 565 36.75 -21.10 24.33
C ARG A 565 37.38 -21.48 22.98
N ARG A 566 36.77 -22.41 22.24
CA ARG A 566 37.18 -22.74 20.87
C ARG A 566 37.06 -21.55 19.94
N ALA A 567 35.93 -20.84 19.98
CA ALA A 567 35.72 -19.65 19.16
C ALA A 567 36.74 -18.55 19.48
N ASP A 568 37.04 -18.34 20.77
CA ASP A 568 38.02 -17.35 21.22
C ASP A 568 39.44 -17.70 20.72
N LEU A 569 39.85 -18.96 20.84
CA LEU A 569 41.13 -19.45 20.32
C LEU A 569 41.24 -19.31 18.79
N LEU A 570 40.20 -19.70 18.04
CA LEU A 570 40.20 -19.57 16.57
C LEU A 570 40.15 -18.10 16.11
N LYS A 571 39.46 -17.23 16.85
CA LYS A 571 39.39 -15.80 16.56
C LYS A 571 40.75 -15.13 16.71
N HIS A 572 41.50 -15.51 17.74
CA HIS A 572 42.83 -14.97 18.03
C HIS A 572 43.90 -15.56 17.10
N PHE A 573 44.03 -16.89 17.06
CA PHE A 573 45.12 -17.57 16.35
C PHE A 573 44.83 -17.88 14.87
N LYS A 574 43.60 -17.63 14.39
CA LYS A 574 43.10 -17.81 13.01
C LYS A 574 43.03 -19.26 12.50
N SER A 575 43.91 -20.16 12.95
CA SER A 575 43.93 -21.56 12.53
C SER A 575 44.37 -22.51 13.65
N VAL A 576 43.98 -23.78 13.57
CA VAL A 576 44.40 -24.82 14.53
C VAL A 576 45.91 -25.07 14.48
N LYS A 577 46.54 -24.89 13.30
CA LYS A 577 48.00 -25.00 13.13
C LYS A 577 48.74 -23.97 13.99
N ASN A 578 48.23 -22.75 14.04
CA ASN A 578 48.82 -21.67 14.85
C ASN A 578 48.60 -21.93 16.35
N ILE A 579 47.41 -22.42 16.73
CA ILE A 579 47.12 -22.82 18.12
C ILE A 579 48.08 -23.94 18.58
N LYS A 580 48.40 -24.91 17.70
CA LYS A 580 49.34 -26.00 17.98
C LYS A 580 50.79 -25.50 18.18
N ALA A 581 51.16 -24.40 17.54
CA ALA A 581 52.51 -23.83 17.60
C ALA A 581 52.67 -22.79 18.72
N ALA A 582 51.57 -22.28 19.28
CA ALA A 582 51.59 -21.24 20.29
C ALA A 582 52.19 -21.74 21.63
N PRO A 583 53.06 -20.95 22.29
CA PRO A 583 53.55 -21.25 23.62
C PRO A 583 52.41 -21.14 24.64
N LEU A 584 52.54 -21.88 25.76
CA LEU A 584 51.51 -21.92 26.81
C LEU A 584 51.11 -20.53 27.31
N THR A 585 52.06 -19.60 27.41
CA THR A 585 51.82 -18.22 27.85
C THR A 585 50.86 -17.46 26.93
N GLU A 586 50.95 -17.67 25.62
CA GLU A 586 50.09 -17.01 24.63
C GLU A 586 48.68 -17.63 24.60
N LEU A 587 48.58 -18.94 24.89
CA LEU A 587 47.29 -19.60 25.08
C LEU A 587 46.57 -19.11 26.36
N GLU A 588 47.32 -18.83 27.43
CA GLU A 588 46.78 -18.30 28.70
C GLU A 588 46.25 -16.85 28.59
N GLU A 589 46.63 -16.10 27.54
CA GLU A 589 46.08 -14.76 27.26
C GLU A 589 44.65 -14.81 26.69
N VAL A 590 44.28 -15.93 26.06
CA VAL A 590 43.00 -16.08 25.37
C VAL A 590 42.01 -16.93 26.16
N VAL A 591 42.48 -17.92 26.93
CA VAL A 591 41.63 -18.81 27.74
C VAL A 591 42.20 -19.00 29.15
N ASP A 592 41.36 -19.45 30.09
CA ASP A 592 41.82 -19.70 31.46
C ASP A 592 42.96 -20.73 31.53
N LYS A 593 43.81 -20.60 32.55
CA LYS A 593 45.03 -21.41 32.73
C LYS A 593 44.79 -22.92 32.66
N ARG A 594 43.62 -23.40 33.12
CA ARG A 594 43.27 -24.82 33.07
C ARG A 594 43.01 -25.27 31.63
N THR A 595 42.28 -24.47 30.85
CA THR A 595 42.03 -24.73 29.43
C THR A 595 43.29 -24.59 28.59
N ALA A 596 44.11 -23.55 28.81
CA ALA A 596 45.36 -23.35 28.07
C ALA A 596 46.32 -24.55 28.23
N ARG A 597 46.45 -25.06 29.46
CA ARG A 597 47.24 -26.27 29.75
C ARG A 597 46.69 -27.52 29.08
N ALA A 598 45.35 -27.70 29.07
CA ALA A 598 44.73 -28.84 28.40
C ALA A 598 44.96 -28.82 26.88
N VAL A 599 44.89 -27.63 26.25
CA VAL A 599 45.20 -27.45 24.82
C VAL A 599 46.67 -27.73 24.54
N TYR A 600 47.57 -27.14 25.33
CA TYR A 600 49.02 -27.31 25.17
C TYR A 600 49.47 -28.76 25.37
N ALA A 601 48.95 -29.44 26.39
CA ALA A 601 49.24 -30.84 26.67
C ALA A 601 48.78 -31.76 25.53
N TYR A 602 47.53 -31.59 25.06
CA TYR A 602 46.96 -32.40 23.99
C TYR A 602 47.79 -32.37 22.69
N PHE A 603 48.34 -31.20 22.35
CA PHE A 603 49.17 -31.04 21.15
C PHE A 603 50.66 -31.35 21.36
N SER A 604 51.12 -31.40 22.61
CA SER A 604 52.49 -31.79 22.97
C SER A 604 52.65 -33.30 23.15
N GLU A 605 51.61 -34.01 23.60
CA GLU A 605 51.60 -35.47 23.70
C GLU A 605 51.52 -36.15 22.31
N ASN A 606 50.83 -35.53 21.35
CA ASN A 606 50.74 -35.99 19.95
C ASN A 606 51.94 -35.55 19.07
N LYS A 607 53.14 -35.38 19.65
CA LYS A 607 54.40 -35.07 18.94
C LYS A 607 55.36 -36.27 18.82
N THR A 608 54.91 -37.47 19.18
CA THR A 608 55.55 -38.74 18.76
C THR A 608 54.92 -39.18 17.45
#